data_AF-A0A9N8N0D9-F1
#
_entry.id   AF-A0A9N8N0D9-F1
#
_cell.length_a   1.000
_cell.length_b   1.000
_cell.length_c   1.000
_cell.angle_alpha   90.00
_cell.angle_beta   90.00
_cell.angle_gamma   90.00
#
_symmetry.space_group_name_H-M   'P 1'
#
loop_
_entity.id
_entity.type
_entity.pdbx_description
1 polymer ?
#
loop_
_entity_poly.entity_id
_entity_poly.type
_entity_poly.pdbx_seq_one_letter_code
_entity_poly.pdbx_strand_id
1 'polypeptide(L)'
;MLWPKRSPKSKPDDDILKFDPLCPGDPPRVIVTKDGTVARQETDGSLTVRQPDGSEFVVDAEGHGRGRLRTVASVTVVDIAYVTEHHINTIYDTVSHVVRFLNGGTLCYSIDGTGRLLDCEFSRIQVSLTDGHVVAGCTKVALAVKPELAGDGHGHD
;
A
#
# COMPACT_ATOMS: atom_id res chain seq x y z
N MET A 1 -26.36 0.78 40.98
CA MET A 1 -25.02 0.18 40.85
C MET A 1 -24.82 -0.17 39.38
N LEU A 2 -24.06 0.63 38.63
CA LEU A 2 -23.83 0.47 37.19
C LEU A 2 -22.32 0.32 36.97
N TRP A 3 -21.88 -0.88 36.62
CA TRP A 3 -20.51 -1.11 36.14
C TRP A 3 -20.40 -0.67 34.68
N PRO A 4 -19.37 0.06 34.24
CA PRO A 4 -19.13 0.28 32.83
C PRO A 4 -18.57 -0.99 32.19
N LYS A 5 -19.17 -1.43 31.08
CA LYS A 5 -18.61 -2.46 30.22
C LYS A 5 -17.27 -1.95 29.67
N ARG A 6 -16.17 -2.60 30.04
CA ARG A 6 -14.87 -2.40 29.37
C ARG A 6 -15.04 -2.85 27.93
N SER A 7 -14.91 -1.91 26.99
CA SER A 7 -14.66 -2.22 25.59
C SER A 7 -13.41 -3.11 25.52
N PRO A 8 -13.40 -4.20 24.72
CA PRO A 8 -12.19 -4.96 24.52
C PRO A 8 -11.16 -4.04 23.85
N LYS A 9 -10.02 -3.82 24.51
CA LYS A 9 -8.86 -3.20 23.87
C LYS A 9 -8.49 -4.12 22.70
N SER A 10 -8.59 -3.62 21.47
CA SER A 10 -7.99 -4.28 20.31
C SER A 10 -6.51 -4.55 20.63
N LYS A 11 -6.04 -5.77 20.32
CA LYS A 11 -4.61 -6.07 20.39
C LYS A 11 -3.86 -5.10 19.46
N PRO A 12 -2.60 -4.74 19.76
CA PRO A 12 -1.82 -3.94 18.85
C PRO A 12 -1.70 -4.68 17.50
N ASP A 13 -1.79 -3.91 16.41
CA ASP A 13 -1.60 -4.34 15.02
C ASP A 13 -0.18 -4.90 14.81
N ASP A 14 0.14 -6.07 15.36
CA ASP A 14 1.47 -6.68 15.17
C ASP A 14 1.72 -7.08 13.71
N ASP A 15 0.66 -7.10 12.88
CA ASP A 15 0.69 -7.52 11.47
C ASP A 15 0.72 -6.34 10.47
N ILE A 16 0.67 -5.07 10.94
CA ILE A 16 0.76 -3.91 10.05
C ILE A 16 2.17 -3.32 10.11
N LEU A 17 2.89 -3.40 8.99
CA LEU A 17 4.14 -2.68 8.78
C LEU A 17 3.86 -1.17 8.78
N LYS A 18 4.27 -0.49 9.86
CA LYS A 18 4.18 0.97 9.99
C LYS A 18 5.59 1.56 9.84
N PHE A 19 5.75 2.41 8.83
CA PHE A 19 6.96 3.20 8.60
C PHE A 19 6.64 4.66 8.88
N ASP A 20 7.27 5.20 9.92
CA ASP A 20 7.33 6.65 10.12
C ASP A 20 8.33 7.26 9.12
N PRO A 21 8.17 8.53 8.72
CA PRO A 21 9.16 9.21 7.89
C PRO A 21 10.55 9.19 8.55
N LEU A 22 11.58 8.95 7.76
CA LEU A 22 12.97 9.09 8.21
C LEU A 22 13.32 10.58 8.32
N CYS A 23 14.08 10.94 9.36
CA CYS A 23 14.64 12.28 9.46
C CYS A 23 15.74 12.47 8.40
N PRO A 24 16.00 13.70 7.95
CA PRO A 24 17.13 13.99 7.07
C PRO A 24 18.46 13.50 7.67
N GLY A 25 19.11 12.55 7.00
CA GLY A 25 20.39 11.97 7.44
C GLY A 25 20.29 10.64 8.19
N ASP A 26 19.09 10.15 8.48
CA ASP A 26 18.91 8.79 9.03
C ASP A 26 19.36 7.73 8.02
N PRO A 27 19.96 6.61 8.45
CA PRO A 27 20.27 5.51 7.53
C PRO A 27 18.98 4.80 7.07
N PRO A 28 19.02 4.08 5.93
CA PRO A 28 17.91 3.23 5.51
C PRO A 28 17.46 2.27 6.62
N ARG A 29 16.15 2.15 6.80
CA ARG A 29 15.54 1.28 7.81
C ARG A 29 15.11 -0.03 7.18
N VAL A 30 15.44 -1.16 7.82
CA VAL A 30 15.00 -2.50 7.41
C VAL A 30 14.23 -3.17 8.54
N ILE A 31 13.05 -3.70 8.23
CA ILE A 31 12.21 -4.47 9.13
C ILE A 31 12.04 -5.87 8.53
N VAL A 32 12.23 -6.90 9.35
CA VAL A 32 11.93 -8.29 8.99
C VAL A 32 10.86 -8.79 9.94
N THR A 33 9.71 -9.18 9.38
CA THR A 33 8.58 -9.72 10.14
C THR A 33 8.72 -11.23 10.33
N LYS A 34 7.90 -11.80 11.22
CA LYS A 34 7.99 -13.23 11.60
C LYS A 34 7.66 -14.18 10.44
N ASP A 35 6.83 -13.73 9.51
CA ASP A 35 6.51 -14.45 8.28
C ASP A 35 7.66 -14.46 7.26
N GLY A 36 8.72 -13.67 7.48
CA GLY A 36 9.85 -13.52 6.57
C GLY A 36 9.69 -12.38 5.56
N THR A 37 8.64 -11.57 5.66
CA THR A 37 8.52 -10.35 4.86
C THR A 37 9.61 -9.36 5.27
N VAL A 38 10.30 -8.79 4.27
CA VAL A 38 11.37 -7.82 4.43
C VAL A 38 10.90 -6.51 3.86
N ALA A 39 10.80 -5.48 4.70
CA ALA A 39 10.46 -4.14 4.27
C ALA A 39 11.62 -3.17 4.53
N ARG A 40 11.99 -2.40 3.52
CA ARG A 40 13.11 -1.47 3.52
C ARG A 40 12.64 -0.08 3.12
N GLN A 41 12.88 0.89 3.98
CA GLN A 41 12.66 2.31 3.72
C GLN A 41 14.01 2.97 3.44
N GLU A 42 14.13 3.61 2.28
CA GLU A 42 15.32 4.38 1.92
C GLU A 42 15.22 5.82 2.45
N THR A 43 16.35 6.51 2.46
CA THR A 43 16.48 7.92 2.90
C THR A 43 15.60 8.91 2.15
N ASP A 44 15.26 8.61 0.90
CA ASP A 44 14.37 9.46 0.09
C ASP A 44 12.88 9.24 0.44
N GLY A 45 12.57 8.33 1.35
CA GLY A 45 11.21 7.97 1.73
C GLY A 45 10.60 6.84 0.90
N SER A 46 11.29 6.37 -0.14
CA SER A 46 10.84 5.20 -0.90
C SER A 46 10.83 3.94 -0.04
N LEU A 47 9.92 3.03 -0.34
CA LEU A 47 9.71 1.79 0.40
C LEU A 47 9.74 0.60 -0.55
N THR A 48 10.52 -0.42 -0.21
CA THR A 48 10.48 -1.73 -0.86
C THR A 48 9.98 -2.78 0.13
N VAL A 49 8.98 -3.57 -0.23
CA VAL A 49 8.47 -4.70 0.56
C VAL A 49 8.62 -5.99 -0.25
N ARG A 50 9.34 -6.97 0.30
CA ARG A 50 9.56 -8.29 -0.30
C ARG A 50 8.97 -9.38 0.57
N GLN A 51 8.10 -10.18 0.00
CA GLN A 51 7.48 -11.31 0.67
C GLN A 51 8.29 -12.62 0.44
N PRO A 52 8.15 -13.62 1.33
CA PRO A 52 8.87 -14.90 1.21
C PRO A 52 8.55 -15.68 -0.07
N ASP A 53 7.36 -15.47 -0.64
CA ASP A 53 6.92 -16.10 -1.88
C ASP A 53 7.64 -15.55 -3.13
N GLY A 54 8.40 -14.45 -2.97
CA GLY A 54 9.12 -13.73 -4.03
C GLY A 54 8.36 -12.52 -4.59
N SER A 55 7.16 -12.23 -4.06
CA SER A 55 6.40 -11.03 -4.39
C SER A 55 7.11 -9.78 -3.86
N GLU A 56 7.09 -8.70 -4.63
CA GLU A 56 7.81 -7.46 -4.34
C GLU A 56 6.96 -6.24 -4.67
N PHE A 57 6.95 -5.26 -3.77
CA PHE A 57 6.36 -3.94 -3.99
C PHE A 57 7.41 -2.87 -3.78
N VAL A 58 7.35 -1.84 -4.62
CA VAL A 58 8.14 -0.63 -4.49
C VAL A 58 7.16 0.54 -4.50
N VAL A 59 7.28 1.43 -3.53
CA VAL A 59 6.57 2.71 -3.49
C VAL A 59 7.64 3.79 -3.53
N ASP A 60 7.56 4.68 -4.53
CA ASP A 60 8.48 5.83 -4.59
C ASP A 60 8.14 6.89 -3.52
N ALA A 61 8.98 7.93 -3.42
CA ALA A 61 8.79 9.01 -2.45
C ALA A 61 7.48 9.79 -2.70
N GLU A 62 6.98 9.78 -3.93
CA GLU A 62 5.76 10.43 -4.37
C GLU A 62 4.49 9.58 -4.12
N GLY A 63 4.65 8.33 -3.67
CA GLY A 63 3.56 7.42 -3.36
C GLY A 63 3.02 6.63 -4.56
N HIS A 64 3.76 6.57 -5.68
CA HIS A 64 3.47 5.64 -6.76
C HIS A 64 3.99 4.26 -6.40
N GLY A 65 3.06 3.32 -6.29
CA GLY A 65 3.35 1.93 -6.02
C GLY A 65 3.41 1.11 -7.30
N ARG A 66 4.40 0.23 -7.38
CA ARG A 66 4.47 -0.86 -8.35
C ARG A 66 4.68 -2.18 -7.64
N GLY A 67 4.01 -3.23 -8.10
CA GLY A 67 4.10 -4.56 -7.56
C GLY A 67 4.42 -5.60 -8.62
N ARG A 68 5.30 -6.54 -8.28
CA ARG A 68 5.45 -7.82 -8.98
C ARG A 68 4.99 -8.92 -8.04
N LEU A 69 3.85 -9.54 -8.36
CA LEU A 69 3.29 -10.63 -7.57
C LEU A 69 3.54 -11.96 -8.27
N ARG A 70 3.91 -12.98 -7.50
CA ARG A 70 4.13 -14.31 -8.06
C ARG A 70 2.82 -15.00 -8.45
N THR A 71 1.77 -14.78 -7.67
CA THR A 71 0.43 -15.32 -7.92
C THR A 71 -0.62 -14.38 -7.33
N VAL A 72 -1.63 -14.02 -8.12
CA VAL A 72 -2.81 -13.29 -7.64
C VAL A 72 -4.02 -14.20 -7.78
N ALA A 73 -4.58 -14.62 -6.65
CA ALA A 73 -5.79 -15.43 -6.65
C ALA A 73 -7.04 -14.55 -6.83
N SER A 74 -7.01 -13.33 -6.30
CA SER A 74 -8.11 -12.38 -6.42
C SER A 74 -7.67 -10.94 -6.13
N VAL A 75 -8.36 -9.98 -6.73
CA VAL A 75 -8.32 -8.57 -6.33
C VAL A 75 -9.66 -8.20 -5.71
N THR A 76 -9.64 -7.69 -4.49
CA THR A 76 -10.82 -7.20 -3.77
C THR A 76 -10.76 -5.69 -3.66
N VAL A 77 -11.85 -5.02 -4.02
CA VAL A 77 -12.05 -3.60 -3.73
C VAL A 77 -12.85 -3.49 -2.43
N VAL A 78 -12.28 -2.81 -1.43
CA VAL A 78 -12.87 -2.72 -0.08
C VAL A 78 -14.28 -2.12 -0.10
N ASP A 79 -14.47 -1.07 -0.89
CA ASP A 79 -15.77 -0.41 -1.06
C ASP A 79 -15.94 0.06 -2.51
N ILE A 80 -16.81 -0.64 -3.25
CA ILE A 80 -17.09 -0.32 -4.66
C ILE A 80 -17.79 1.02 -4.82
N ALA A 81 -18.42 1.58 -3.77
CA ALA A 81 -19.04 2.89 -3.83
C ALA A 81 -18.02 4.02 -4.04
N TYR A 82 -16.73 3.77 -3.77
CA TYR A 82 -15.65 4.70 -4.05
C TYR A 82 -15.07 4.56 -5.45
N VAL A 83 -15.50 3.57 -6.24
CA VAL A 83 -15.06 3.39 -7.64
C VAL A 83 -15.84 4.34 -8.54
N THR A 84 -15.12 5.18 -9.27
CA THR A 84 -15.72 6.11 -10.25
C THR A 84 -15.70 5.54 -11.66
N GLU A 85 -14.68 4.76 -11.99
CA GLU A 85 -14.54 4.14 -13.30
C GLU A 85 -13.91 2.75 -13.16
N HIS A 86 -14.40 1.80 -13.96
CA HIS A 86 -13.77 0.50 -14.12
C HIS A 86 -13.71 0.15 -15.60
N HIS A 87 -12.49 0.05 -16.13
CA HIS A 87 -12.24 -0.39 -17.47
C HIS A 87 -11.61 -1.77 -17.45
N ILE A 88 -12.13 -2.64 -18.30
CA ILE A 88 -11.59 -3.97 -18.54
C ILE A 88 -11.19 -4.01 -20.02
N ASN A 89 -9.95 -4.35 -20.29
CA ASN A 89 -9.46 -4.56 -21.64
C ASN A 89 -8.93 -5.99 -21.77
N THR A 90 -9.15 -6.60 -22.92
CA THR A 90 -8.71 -7.97 -23.19
C THR A 90 -7.99 -7.99 -24.52
N ILE A 91 -6.72 -8.38 -24.50
CA ILE A 91 -5.86 -8.49 -25.68
C ILE A 91 -5.22 -9.88 -25.63
N TYR A 92 -5.55 -10.73 -26.62
CA TYR A 92 -5.19 -12.15 -26.62
C TYR A 92 -5.67 -12.86 -25.34
N ASP A 93 -4.75 -13.51 -24.62
CA ASP A 93 -4.97 -14.18 -23.36
C ASP A 93 -4.76 -13.27 -22.15
N THR A 94 -4.45 -11.99 -22.37
CA THR A 94 -4.21 -11.02 -21.30
C THR A 94 -5.46 -10.20 -21.01
N VAL A 95 -5.86 -10.12 -19.74
CA VAL A 95 -6.91 -9.23 -19.24
C VAL A 95 -6.26 -8.14 -18.41
N SER A 96 -6.57 -6.88 -18.68
CA SER A 96 -6.15 -5.76 -17.85
C SER A 96 -7.35 -5.01 -17.28
N HIS A 97 -7.16 -4.48 -16.07
CA HIS A 97 -8.13 -3.70 -15.34
C HIS A 97 -7.53 -2.34 -15.00
N VAL A 98 -8.33 -1.30 -15.17
CA VAL A 98 -8.07 0.04 -14.63
C VAL A 98 -9.26 0.41 -13.78
N VAL A 99 -9.03 0.55 -12.48
CA VAL A 99 -10.03 0.98 -11.50
C VAL A 99 -9.64 2.36 -11.01
N ARG A 100 -10.52 3.34 -11.20
CA ARG A 100 -10.35 4.70 -10.65
C ARG A 100 -11.25 4.90 -9.46
N PHE A 101 -10.76 5.67 -8.51
CA PHE A 101 -11.45 5.95 -7.27
C PHE A 101 -11.73 7.44 -7.09
N LEU A 102 -12.75 7.75 -6.30
CA LEU A 102 -13.26 9.10 -6.05
C LEU A 102 -12.18 10.08 -5.52
N ASN A 103 -11.19 9.58 -4.79
CA ASN A 103 -10.09 10.39 -4.26
C ASN A 103 -8.96 10.64 -5.29
N GLY A 104 -9.17 10.30 -6.57
CA GLY A 104 -8.14 10.36 -7.60
C GLY A 104 -7.15 9.19 -7.55
N GLY A 105 -7.39 8.19 -6.70
CA GLY A 105 -6.62 6.96 -6.65
C GLY A 105 -6.86 6.09 -7.88
N THR A 106 -5.85 5.29 -8.24
CA THR A 106 -5.93 4.36 -9.38
C THR A 106 -5.30 3.03 -9.02
N LEU A 107 -5.92 1.94 -9.45
CA LEU A 107 -5.37 0.59 -9.49
C LEU A 107 -5.37 0.10 -10.93
N CYS A 108 -4.19 -0.23 -11.44
CA CYS A 108 -3.98 -0.81 -12.76
C CYS A 108 -3.37 -2.20 -12.58
N TYR A 109 -3.94 -3.23 -13.18
CA TYR A 109 -3.31 -4.55 -13.16
C TYR A 109 -3.62 -5.36 -14.42
N SER A 110 -2.76 -6.32 -14.74
CA SER A 110 -2.95 -7.24 -15.86
C SER A 110 -2.63 -8.67 -15.46
N ILE A 111 -3.39 -9.61 -16.00
CA ILE A 111 -3.24 -11.06 -15.80
C ILE A 111 -3.18 -11.77 -17.15
N ASP A 112 -2.39 -12.83 -17.26
CA ASP A 112 -2.37 -13.71 -18.43
C ASP A 112 -3.48 -14.78 -18.38
N GLY A 113 -3.54 -15.63 -19.42
CA GLY A 113 -4.57 -16.66 -19.54
C GLY A 113 -4.47 -17.78 -18.50
N THR A 114 -3.37 -17.82 -17.74
CA THR A 114 -3.18 -18.74 -16.60
C THR A 114 -3.59 -18.12 -15.27
N GLY A 115 -3.99 -16.84 -15.27
CA GLY A 115 -4.33 -16.06 -14.08
C GLY A 115 -3.09 -15.48 -13.38
N ARG A 116 -1.91 -15.54 -13.99
CA ARG A 116 -0.70 -14.95 -13.42
C ARG A 116 -0.70 -13.45 -13.63
N LEU A 117 -0.43 -12.70 -12.58
CA LEU A 117 -0.24 -11.26 -12.66
C LEU A 117 1.02 -10.92 -13.47
N LEU A 118 0.85 -10.10 -14.50
CA LEU A 118 1.93 -9.60 -15.33
C LEU A 118 2.45 -8.25 -14.81
N ASP A 119 1.55 -7.36 -14.42
CA ASP A 119 1.88 -6.05 -13.87
C ASP A 119 0.79 -5.59 -12.89
N CYS A 120 1.20 -4.80 -11.89
CA CYS A 120 0.29 -4.10 -10.99
C CYS A 120 0.90 -2.76 -10.58
N GLU A 121 0.16 -1.70 -10.84
CA GLU A 121 0.52 -0.33 -10.48
C GLU A 121 -0.64 0.28 -9.70
N PHE A 122 -0.31 1.09 -8.71
CA PHE A 122 -1.31 1.77 -7.92
C PHE A 122 -0.79 3.11 -7.43
N SER A 123 -1.71 4.05 -7.28
CA SER A 123 -1.39 5.37 -6.74
C SER A 123 -2.55 5.87 -5.90
N ARG A 124 -2.21 6.54 -4.79
CA ARG A 124 -3.17 7.22 -3.89
C ARG A 124 -4.30 6.31 -3.40
N ILE A 125 -4.00 5.03 -3.23
CA ILE A 125 -4.87 4.01 -2.62
C ILE A 125 -4.05 3.19 -1.62
N GLN A 126 -4.73 2.53 -0.68
CA GLN A 126 -4.09 1.52 0.16
C GLN A 126 -4.21 0.16 -0.48
N VAL A 127 -3.11 -0.58 -0.49
CA VAL A 127 -3.06 -1.96 -0.96
C VAL A 127 -2.49 -2.82 0.16
N SER A 128 -3.20 -3.89 0.51
CA SER A 128 -2.64 -4.98 1.31
C SER A 128 -2.62 -6.27 0.50
N LEU A 129 -1.65 -7.13 0.81
CA LEU A 129 -1.53 -8.45 0.20
C LEU A 129 -1.43 -9.49 1.32
N THR A 130 -2.27 -10.51 1.24
CA THR A 130 -2.23 -11.65 2.16
C THR A 130 -2.48 -12.91 1.33
N ASP A 131 -1.54 -13.85 1.34
CA ASP A 131 -1.66 -15.15 0.65
C ASP A 131 -2.11 -15.06 -0.82
N GLY A 132 -1.59 -14.08 -1.58
CA GLY A 132 -1.96 -13.88 -2.99
C GLY A 132 -3.30 -13.16 -3.21
N HIS A 133 -3.93 -12.64 -2.16
CA HIS A 133 -5.12 -11.79 -2.23
C HIS A 133 -4.76 -10.32 -2.10
N VAL A 134 -4.98 -9.56 -3.18
CA VAL A 134 -4.78 -8.10 -3.19
C VAL A 134 -6.07 -7.44 -2.69
N VAL A 135 -5.99 -6.66 -1.62
CA VAL A 135 -7.08 -5.82 -1.14
C VAL A 135 -6.73 -4.37 -1.40
N ALA A 136 -7.48 -3.72 -2.26
CA ALA A 136 -7.30 -2.32 -2.64
C ALA A 136 -8.46 -1.48 -2.09
N GLY A 137 -8.15 -0.39 -1.42
CA GLY A 137 -9.16 0.47 -0.82
C GLY A 137 -8.75 1.93 -0.74
N CYS A 138 -9.74 2.79 -0.88
CA CYS A 138 -9.64 4.18 -0.46
C CYS A 138 -10.11 4.25 0.98
N THR A 139 -9.25 4.69 1.90
CA THR A 139 -9.74 5.12 3.20
C THR A 139 -9.98 6.63 3.14
N LYS A 140 -10.88 7.16 3.98
CA LYS A 140 -11.00 8.60 4.23
C LYS A 140 -9.70 9.23 4.77
N VAL A 141 -8.72 8.41 5.14
CA VAL A 141 -7.37 8.81 5.52
C VAL A 141 -6.43 8.35 4.41
N ALA A 142 -6.27 9.19 3.39
CA ALA A 142 -5.03 9.17 2.64
C ALA A 142 -3.90 9.25 3.69
N LEU A 143 -2.91 8.37 3.62
CA LEU A 143 -1.65 8.61 4.30
C LEU A 143 -1.12 9.90 3.68
N ALA A 144 -1.43 11.03 4.33
CA ALA A 144 -0.74 12.26 4.09
C ALA A 144 0.65 12.01 4.68
N VAL A 145 1.62 11.68 3.83
CA VAL A 145 3.01 12.04 4.12
C VAL A 145 2.97 13.56 4.18
N LYS A 146 2.78 14.11 5.38
CA LYS A 146 2.94 15.55 5.59
C LYS A 146 4.42 15.82 5.36
N PRO A 147 4.82 16.60 4.34
CA PRO A 147 6.13 17.21 4.41
C PRO A 147 6.03 18.21 5.55
N GLU A 148 6.65 17.88 6.68
CA GLU A 148 6.90 18.89 7.69
C GLU A 148 7.91 19.84 7.05
N LEU A 149 7.40 20.99 6.59
CA LEU A 149 8.23 22.09 6.11
C LEU A 149 9.30 22.34 7.17
N ALA A 150 10.55 22.23 6.74
CA ALA A 150 11.71 22.60 7.53
C ALA A 150 11.43 23.94 8.20
N GLY A 151 11.56 23.98 9.53
CA GLY A 151 11.23 25.14 10.33
C GLY A 151 11.90 26.38 9.76
N ASP A 152 11.08 27.37 9.45
CA ASP A 152 11.53 28.72 9.21
C ASP A 152 12.18 29.21 10.51
N GLY A 153 13.52 29.25 10.50
CA GLY A 153 14.28 29.91 11.55
C GLY A 153 13.91 31.39 11.55
N HIS A 154 13.26 31.85 12.62
CA HIS A 154 13.22 33.26 12.99
C HIS A 154 13.65 33.38 14.45
N GLY A 155 14.84 33.93 14.65
CA GLY A 155 15.20 34.50 15.94
C GLY A 155 14.37 35.73 16.24
N HIS A 156 14.22 36.04 17.52
CA HIS A 156 14.14 37.41 17.99
C HIS A 156 14.58 37.42 19.47
N ASP A 157 15.64 38.20 19.69
CA ASP A 157 16.07 38.97 20.88
C ASP A 157 16.16 38.33 22.27
#